data_AF-E2C8R1-F1
#
_entry.id   AF-E2C8R1-F1
#
_cell.length_a   1.000
_cell.length_b   1.000
_cell.length_c   1.000
_cell.angle_alpha   90.00
_cell.angle_beta   90.00
_cell.angle_gamma   90.00
#
_symmetry.space_group_name_H-M   'P 1'
#
loop_
_entity.id
_entity.type
_entity.pdbx_description
1 polymer ?
#
loop_
_entity_poly.entity_id
_entity_poly.type
_entity_poly.pdbx_seq_one_letter_code
_entity_poly.pdbx_strand_id
1 'polypeptide(L)'
;MIKCAVDVFHAAVETVAESADPSTLRYKVEGSAVFNGVVQLCIMQLPEAFKCFLKLDSTSIKEVHKCKKFPKVQGILKTYLADLIKILQSVASANIIMVFLKHLYQMLPYTQLFSSLTKPLLRILLKLWSTGEENVHIVAFINIFHIATNPTRSVLEMLLKVKSTVL
;
A
#
# COMPACT_ATOMS: atom_id res chain seq x y z
N MET A 1 -4.29 -11.16 15.48
CA MET A 1 -3.95 -9.72 15.54
C MET A 1 -3.83 -9.09 14.16
N ILE A 2 -2.81 -9.44 13.34
CA ILE A 2 -2.59 -8.85 11.99
C ILE A 2 -3.86 -8.90 11.12
N LYS A 3 -4.50 -10.08 10.99
CA LYS A 3 -5.73 -10.23 10.20
C LYS A 3 -6.84 -9.30 10.66
N CYS A 4 -7.08 -9.20 11.97
CA CYS A 4 -8.14 -8.34 12.52
C CYS A 4 -7.87 -6.87 12.19
N ALA A 5 -6.62 -6.40 12.37
CA ALA A 5 -6.26 -5.02 12.02
C ALA A 5 -6.47 -4.73 10.53
N VAL A 6 -6.09 -5.66 9.65
CA VAL A 6 -6.31 -5.54 8.21
C VAL A 6 -7.80 -5.58 7.86
N ASP A 7 -8.60 -6.46 8.45
CA ASP A 7 -10.04 -6.55 8.20
C ASP A 7 -10.77 -5.25 8.65
N VAL A 8 -10.36 -4.65 9.78
CA VAL A 8 -10.91 -3.38 10.26
C VAL A 8 -10.45 -2.21 9.39
N PHE A 9 -9.20 -2.20 8.93
CA PHE A 9 -8.71 -1.21 7.98
C PHE A 9 -9.43 -1.30 6.65
N HIS A 10 -9.64 -2.51 6.13
CA HIS A 10 -10.40 -2.75 4.91
C HIS A 10 -11.80 -2.13 5.01
N ALA A 11 -12.52 -2.41 6.10
CA ALA A 11 -13.83 -1.79 6.34
C ALA A 11 -13.77 -0.26 6.43
N ALA A 12 -12.72 0.31 7.04
CA ALA A 12 -12.49 1.75 7.08
C ALA A 12 -12.31 2.35 5.67
N VAL A 13 -11.53 1.68 4.82
CA VAL A 13 -11.29 2.10 3.43
C VAL A 13 -12.56 2.02 2.59
N GLU A 14 -13.33 0.93 2.72
CA GLU A 14 -14.60 0.79 2.00
C GLU A 14 -15.63 1.85 2.41
N THR A 15 -15.64 2.25 3.69
CA THR A 15 -16.50 3.32 4.19
C THR A 15 -16.10 4.68 3.58
N VAL A 16 -14.80 4.97 3.49
CA VAL A 16 -14.30 6.23 2.90
C VAL A 16 -14.44 6.25 1.38
N ALA A 17 -14.32 5.09 0.73
CA ALA A 17 -14.44 4.98 -0.72
C ALA A 17 -15.90 4.88 -1.21
N GLU A 18 -16.87 4.80 -0.30
CA GLU A 18 -18.31 4.63 -0.58
C GLU A 18 -18.59 3.49 -1.59
N SER A 19 -17.75 2.46 -1.58
CA SER A 19 -17.69 1.47 -2.66
C SER A 19 -18.29 0.11 -2.32
N ALA A 20 -18.61 -0.14 -1.05
CA ALA A 20 -19.22 -1.39 -0.60
C ALA A 20 -20.55 -1.12 0.11
N ASP A 21 -21.48 -2.05 -0.06
CA ASP A 21 -22.70 -2.09 0.75
C ASP A 21 -22.29 -2.40 2.21
N PRO A 22 -22.62 -1.54 3.20
CA PRO A 22 -22.25 -1.72 4.59
C PRO A 22 -22.77 -3.03 5.20
N SER A 23 -23.79 -3.66 4.59
CA SER A 23 -24.30 -4.98 5.01
C SER A 23 -23.35 -6.14 4.71
N THR A 24 -22.39 -5.95 3.80
CA THR A 24 -21.44 -6.99 3.37
C THR A 24 -20.13 -6.99 4.17
N LEU A 25 -19.90 -5.95 4.97
CA LEU A 25 -18.67 -5.79 5.74
C LEU A 25 -18.82 -6.36 7.15
N ARG A 26 -17.81 -7.12 7.58
CA ARG A 26 -17.77 -7.70 8.94
C ARG A 26 -17.63 -6.63 10.03
N TYR A 27 -16.99 -5.51 9.70
CA TYR A 27 -16.72 -4.41 10.61
C TYR A 27 -17.37 -3.13 10.06
N LYS A 28 -17.85 -2.28 10.96
CA LYS A 28 -18.37 -0.95 10.63
C LYS A 28 -17.49 0.08 11.33
N VAL A 29 -16.87 0.97 10.56
CA VAL A 29 -15.98 2.01 11.11
C VAL A 29 -16.71 3.34 10.98
N GLU A 30 -17.28 3.80 12.10
CA GLU A 30 -18.04 5.05 12.15
C GLU A 30 -17.33 6.10 13.01
N GLY A 31 -17.27 7.32 12.49
CA GLY A 31 -16.66 8.45 13.17
C GLY A 31 -15.16 8.61 12.90
N SER A 32 -14.74 9.87 12.80
CA SER A 32 -13.36 10.24 12.49
C SER A 32 -12.35 9.76 13.54
N ALA A 33 -12.73 9.71 14.81
CA ALA A 33 -11.87 9.22 15.89
C ALA A 33 -11.51 7.73 15.73
N VAL A 34 -12.50 6.89 15.38
CA VAL A 34 -12.29 5.45 15.18
C VAL A 34 -11.45 5.23 13.93
N PHE A 35 -11.76 5.92 12.83
CA PHE A 35 -10.97 5.86 11.60
C PHE A 35 -9.49 6.23 11.86
N ASN A 36 -9.25 7.35 12.53
CA ASN A 36 -7.89 7.81 12.85
C ASN A 36 -7.15 6.80 13.74
N GLY A 37 -7.82 6.21 14.73
CA GLY A 37 -7.24 5.17 15.57
C GLY A 37 -6.85 3.90 14.80
N VAL A 38 -7.71 3.47 13.86
CA VAL A 38 -7.43 2.34 12.97
C VAL A 38 -6.23 2.62 12.05
N VAL A 39 -6.20 3.81 11.45
CA VAL A 39 -5.07 4.24 10.59
C VAL A 39 -3.77 4.28 11.40
N GLN A 40 -3.79 4.89 12.58
CA GLN A 40 -2.61 4.97 13.45
C GLN A 40 -2.11 3.58 13.85
N LEU A 41 -3.02 2.68 14.26
CA LEU A 41 -2.67 1.29 14.58
C LEU A 41 -1.99 0.61 13.39
N CYS A 42 -2.55 0.76 12.19
CA CYS A 42 -2.03 0.15 10.97
C CYS A 42 -0.63 0.66 10.62
N ILE A 43 -0.42 1.97 10.72
CA ILE A 43 0.86 2.60 10.38
C ILE A 43 1.94 2.21 11.39
N MET A 44 1.61 2.20 12.68
CA MET A 44 2.59 1.93 13.73
C MET A 44 2.94 0.45 13.87
N GLN A 45 1.96 -0.44 13.70
CA GLN A 45 2.12 -1.86 14.10
C GLN A 45 2.27 -2.81 12.92
N LEU A 46 1.65 -2.55 11.77
CA LEU A 46 1.64 -3.55 10.68
C LEU A 46 3.01 -3.77 10.03
N PRO A 47 3.86 -2.75 9.77
CA PRO A 47 5.17 -2.97 9.17
C PRO A 47 6.02 -3.96 9.97
N GLU A 48 6.16 -3.72 11.28
CA GLU A 48 6.93 -4.59 12.17
C GLU A 48 6.23 -5.94 12.38
N ALA A 49 4.90 -5.98 12.46
CA ALA A 49 4.18 -7.24 12.60
C ALA A 49 4.39 -8.17 11.39
N PHE A 50 4.34 -7.64 10.16
CA PHE A 50 4.64 -8.43 8.95
C PHE A 50 6.09 -8.89 8.93
N LYS A 51 7.03 -8.00 9.27
CA LYS A 51 8.47 -8.31 9.34
C LYS A 51 8.76 -9.42 10.35
N CYS A 52 8.26 -9.32 11.58
CA CYS A 52 8.41 -10.32 12.63
C CYS A 52 7.77 -11.66 12.24
N PHE A 53 6.58 -11.62 11.61
CA PHE A 53 5.88 -12.84 11.20
C PHE A 53 6.64 -13.59 10.10
N LEU A 54 7.16 -12.85 9.12
CA LEU A 54 7.93 -13.39 7.99
C LEU A 54 9.38 -13.71 8.35
N LYS A 55 9.86 -13.27 9.53
CA LYS A 55 11.26 -13.41 9.99
C LYS A 55 12.27 -12.84 8.99
N LEU A 56 11.95 -11.68 8.40
CA LEU A 56 12.84 -11.02 7.46
C LEU A 56 13.91 -10.24 8.22
N ASP A 57 15.17 -10.52 7.94
CA ASP A 57 16.27 -9.59 8.17
C ASP A 57 16.20 -8.45 7.13
N SER A 58 16.87 -7.33 7.42
CA SER A 58 16.86 -6.11 6.59
C SER A 58 17.24 -6.30 5.12
N THR A 59 17.80 -7.45 4.76
CA THR A 59 18.40 -7.77 3.45
C THR A 59 17.58 -8.77 2.61
N SER A 60 16.57 -9.44 3.19
CA SER A 60 15.99 -10.67 2.61
C SER A 60 14.57 -10.53 2.05
N ILE A 61 14.11 -9.31 1.77
CA ILE A 61 12.76 -9.10 1.22
C ILE A 61 12.58 -9.79 -0.16
N LYS A 62 13.67 -9.93 -0.93
CA LYS A 62 13.69 -10.69 -2.20
C LYS A 62 13.44 -12.20 -2.00
N GLU A 63 13.59 -12.70 -0.79
CA GLU A 63 13.42 -14.12 -0.45
C GLU A 63 12.11 -14.41 0.28
N VAL A 64 11.21 -13.43 0.43
CA VAL A 64 9.91 -13.60 1.10
C VAL A 64 9.12 -14.80 0.55
N HIS A 65 9.19 -15.03 -0.77
CA HIS A 65 8.53 -16.18 -1.40
C HIS A 65 9.08 -17.55 -0.95
N LYS A 66 10.32 -17.60 -0.45
CA LYS A 66 10.94 -18.82 0.10
C LYS A 66 10.55 -19.06 1.57
N CYS A 67 9.97 -18.08 2.25
CA CYS A 67 9.53 -18.24 3.63
C CYS A 67 8.31 -19.18 3.71
N LYS A 68 8.45 -20.30 4.42
CA LYS A 68 7.37 -21.29 4.63
C LYS A 68 6.09 -20.69 5.25
N LYS A 69 6.19 -19.54 5.93
CA LYS A 69 5.07 -18.82 6.54
C LYS A 69 4.35 -17.85 5.59
N PHE A 70 4.97 -17.50 4.46
CA PHE A 70 4.42 -16.52 3.51
C PHE A 70 3.01 -16.89 3.00
N PRO A 71 2.71 -18.14 2.62
CA PRO A 71 1.37 -18.49 2.14
C PRO A 71 0.25 -18.19 3.15
N LYS A 72 0.55 -18.20 4.46
CA LYS A 72 -0.44 -17.91 5.52
C LYS A 72 -0.81 -16.42 5.61
N VAL A 73 0.06 -15.53 5.17
CA VAL A 73 -0.11 -14.08 5.29
C VAL A 73 -0.22 -13.38 3.94
N GLN A 74 0.13 -14.06 2.84
CA GLN A 74 0.13 -13.53 1.49
C GLN A 74 -1.19 -12.85 1.11
N GLY A 75 -2.34 -13.49 1.36
CA GLY A 75 -3.65 -12.92 1.06
C GLY A 75 -3.99 -11.69 1.92
N ILE A 76 -3.65 -11.74 3.21
CA ILE A 76 -3.87 -10.63 4.15
C ILE A 76 -3.02 -9.43 3.74
N LEU A 77 -1.73 -9.67 3.44
CA LEU A 77 -0.80 -8.64 2.99
C LEU A 77 -1.25 -8.03 1.66
N LYS A 78 -1.68 -8.85 0.69
CA LYS A 78 -2.19 -8.36 -0.59
C LYS A 78 -3.40 -7.45 -0.40
N THR A 79 -4.34 -7.84 0.46
CA THR A 79 -5.55 -7.06 0.77
C THR A 79 -5.16 -5.72 1.37
N TYR A 80 -4.30 -5.72 2.38
CA TYR A 80 -3.82 -4.49 3.01
C TYR A 80 -3.13 -3.54 2.03
N LEU A 81 -2.28 -4.05 1.14
CA LEU A 81 -1.60 -3.23 0.14
C LEU A 81 -2.58 -2.67 -0.91
N ALA A 82 -3.61 -3.44 -1.28
CA ALA A 82 -4.67 -2.97 -2.16
C ALA A 82 -5.48 -1.84 -1.50
N ASP A 83 -5.83 -1.99 -0.22
CA ASP A 83 -6.53 -0.99 0.57
C ASP A 83 -5.70 0.29 0.74
N LEU A 84 -4.38 0.17 0.93
CA LEU A 84 -3.47 1.34 0.94
C LEU A 84 -3.47 2.10 -0.39
N ILE A 85 -3.50 1.39 -1.52
CA ILE A 85 -3.60 2.04 -2.84
C ILE A 85 -4.97 2.70 -3.01
N LYS A 86 -6.03 2.04 -2.55
CA LYS A 86 -7.40 2.53 -2.66
C LYS A 86 -7.63 3.77 -1.79
N ILE A 87 -7.18 3.78 -0.54
CA ILE A 87 -7.35 4.94 0.33
C ILE A 87 -6.58 6.17 -0.17
N LEU A 88 -5.43 5.98 -0.82
CA LEU A 88 -4.71 7.06 -1.50
C LEU A 88 -5.48 7.66 -2.68
N GLN A 89 -6.46 6.95 -3.25
CA GLN A 89 -7.34 7.46 -4.29
C GLN A 89 -8.56 8.19 -3.72
N SER A 90 -9.03 7.80 -2.53
CA SER A 90 -10.26 8.28 -1.91
C SER A 90 -10.05 9.46 -0.96
N VAL A 91 -8.87 9.62 -0.36
CA VAL A 91 -8.61 10.69 0.62
C VAL A 91 -8.17 11.99 -0.04
N ALA A 92 -8.77 13.11 0.38
CA ALA A 92 -8.48 14.44 -0.16
C ALA A 92 -7.46 15.26 0.66
N SER A 93 -7.28 14.99 1.96
CA SER A 93 -6.41 15.81 2.81
C SER A 93 -4.93 15.52 2.54
N ALA A 94 -4.16 16.54 2.15
CA ALA A 94 -2.73 16.44 1.89
C ALA A 94 -1.93 15.85 3.06
N ASN A 95 -2.27 16.21 4.31
CA ASN A 95 -1.63 15.66 5.51
C ASN A 95 -1.84 14.15 5.63
N ILE A 96 -3.06 13.68 5.36
CA ILE A 96 -3.39 12.25 5.44
C ILE A 96 -2.72 11.50 4.27
N ILE A 97 -2.71 12.08 3.06
CA ILE A 97 -1.99 11.53 1.91
C ILE A 97 -0.50 11.38 2.23
N MET A 98 0.14 12.39 2.83
CA MET A 98 1.55 12.31 3.24
C MET A 98 1.80 11.18 4.22
N VAL A 99 0.92 11.01 5.21
CA VAL A 99 1.01 9.93 6.20
C VAL A 99 0.94 8.56 5.50
N PHE A 100 0.01 8.38 4.57
CA PHE A 100 -0.09 7.13 3.80
C PHE A 100 1.07 6.94 2.81
N LEU A 101 1.60 7.98 2.18
CA LEU A 101 2.75 7.88 1.27
C LEU A 101 4.03 7.48 2.02
N LYS A 102 4.25 8.01 3.23
CA LYS A 102 5.38 7.60 4.09
C LYS A 102 5.24 6.15 4.54
N HIS A 103 4.03 5.74 4.91
CA HIS A 103 3.75 4.36 5.28
C HIS A 103 3.89 3.39 4.10
N LEU A 104 3.40 3.79 2.92
CA LEU A 104 3.57 3.06 1.66
C LEU A 104 5.04 2.85 1.35
N TYR A 105 5.90 3.85 1.62
CA TYR A 105 7.35 3.70 1.46
C TYR A 105 7.95 2.58 2.30
N GLN A 106 7.48 2.40 3.54
CA GLN A 106 7.93 1.29 4.39
C GLN A 106 7.40 -0.08 3.89
N MET A 107 6.22 -0.08 3.28
CA MET A 107 5.55 -1.28 2.79
C MET A 107 5.89 -1.63 1.33
N LEU A 108 6.58 -0.74 0.63
CA LEU A 108 6.93 -0.83 -0.80
C LEU A 108 7.60 -2.16 -1.18
N PRO A 109 8.56 -2.68 -0.40
CA PRO A 109 9.18 -3.97 -0.70
C PRO A 109 8.19 -5.15 -0.80
N TYR A 110 7.06 -5.09 -0.08
CA TYR A 110 6.02 -6.11 -0.15
C TYR A 110 5.13 -5.99 -1.39
N THR A 111 4.96 -4.78 -1.95
CA THR A 111 4.13 -4.56 -3.16
C THR A 111 4.70 -5.25 -4.38
N GLN A 112 6.02 -5.39 -4.42
CA GLN A 112 6.77 -6.07 -5.47
C GLN A 112 6.44 -7.57 -5.61
N LEU A 113 5.88 -8.17 -4.56
CA LEU A 113 5.43 -9.57 -4.53
C LEU A 113 4.13 -9.78 -5.34
N PHE A 114 3.43 -8.71 -5.71
CA PHE A 114 2.09 -8.75 -6.29
C PHE A 114 2.01 -7.91 -7.56
N SER A 115 2.29 -8.53 -8.71
CA SER A 115 2.22 -7.86 -10.03
C SER A 115 0.86 -7.20 -10.33
N SER A 116 -0.23 -7.74 -9.77
CA SER A 116 -1.57 -7.15 -9.90
C SER A 116 -1.70 -5.75 -9.26
N LEU A 117 -0.84 -5.41 -8.30
CA LEU A 117 -0.87 -4.12 -7.60
C LEU A 117 0.06 -3.09 -8.25
N THR A 118 1.00 -3.50 -9.11
CA THR A 118 2.00 -2.62 -9.71
C THR A 118 1.36 -1.49 -10.54
N LYS A 119 0.45 -1.82 -11.45
CA LYS A 119 -0.18 -0.83 -12.33
C LYS A 119 -1.06 0.15 -11.54
N PRO A 120 -1.97 -0.29 -10.64
CA PRO A 120 -2.73 0.61 -9.78
C PRO A 120 -1.83 1.53 -8.93
N LEU A 121 -0.77 0.98 -8.33
CA LEU A 121 0.17 1.72 -7.50
C LEU A 121 0.89 2.83 -8.30
N LEU A 122 1.48 2.49 -9.44
CA LEU A 122 2.15 3.47 -10.29
C LEU A 122 1.17 4.54 -10.78
N ARG A 123 -0.07 4.18 -11.12
CA ARG A 123 -1.08 5.13 -11.57
C ARG A 123 -1.39 6.19 -10.52
N ILE A 124 -1.60 5.78 -9.26
CA ILE A 124 -1.89 6.75 -8.19
C ILE A 124 -0.65 7.58 -7.82
N LEU A 125 0.54 6.97 -7.79
CA LEU A 125 1.78 7.69 -7.51
C LEU A 125 2.09 8.75 -8.59
N LEU A 126 1.91 8.42 -9.88
CA LEU A 126 2.10 9.37 -10.97
C LEU A 126 1.09 10.52 -10.91
N LYS A 127 -0.17 10.24 -10.54
CA LYS A 127 -1.18 11.28 -10.30
C LYS A 127 -0.73 12.21 -9.16
N LEU A 128 -0.37 11.65 -8.00
CA LEU A 128 0.08 12.45 -6.85
C LEU A 128 1.39 13.21 -7.12
N TRP A 129 2.27 12.68 -7.96
CA TRP A 129 3.47 13.38 -8.39
C TRP A 129 3.16 14.55 -9.33
N SER A 130 2.21 14.39 -10.25
CA SER A 130 1.86 15.41 -11.25
C SER A 130 0.94 16.51 -10.72
N THR A 131 0.05 16.19 -9.77
CA THR A 131 -0.96 17.13 -9.26
C THR A 131 -0.84 17.41 -7.76
N GLY A 132 0.14 16.81 -7.07
CA GLY A 132 0.28 16.95 -5.62
C GLY A 132 0.90 18.29 -5.21
N GLU A 133 0.28 18.94 -4.24
CA GLU A 133 0.77 20.19 -3.67
C GLU A 133 1.93 19.96 -2.68
N GLU A 134 2.75 20.99 -2.47
CA GLU A 134 3.81 21.04 -1.44
C GLU A 134 4.74 19.81 -1.40
N ASN A 135 4.73 19.07 -0.29
CA ASN A 135 5.60 17.91 -0.07
C ASN A 135 5.03 16.61 -0.65
N VAL A 136 3.75 16.59 -1.06
CA VAL A 136 3.08 15.37 -1.54
C VAL A 136 3.74 14.87 -2.82
N HIS A 137 4.02 15.75 -3.80
CA HIS A 137 4.66 15.35 -5.05
C HIS A 137 6.09 14.82 -4.83
N ILE A 138 6.82 15.38 -3.85
CA ILE A 138 8.19 14.94 -3.52
C ILE A 138 8.15 13.52 -2.95
N VAL A 139 7.28 13.26 -1.98
CA VAL A 139 7.18 11.93 -1.37
C VAL A 139 6.63 10.91 -2.38
N ALA A 140 5.70 11.29 -3.25
CA ALA A 140 5.23 10.45 -4.35
C ALA A 140 6.39 10.10 -5.31
N PHE A 141 7.21 11.08 -5.68
CA PHE A 141 8.40 10.87 -6.51
C PHE A 141 9.40 9.92 -5.84
N ILE A 142 9.66 10.06 -4.54
CA ILE A 142 10.54 9.15 -3.79
C ILE A 142 10.05 7.70 -3.87
N ASN A 143 8.73 7.48 -3.73
CA ASN A 143 8.13 6.15 -3.88
C ASN A 143 8.31 5.61 -5.31
N ILE A 144 8.09 6.43 -6.35
CA ILE A 144 8.33 6.04 -7.76
C ILE A 144 9.79 5.68 -7.99
N PHE A 145 10.70 6.54 -7.53
CA PHE A 145 12.14 6.35 -7.65
C PHE A 145 12.59 5.05 -6.96
N HIS A 146 12.05 4.75 -5.78
CA HIS A 146 12.33 3.50 -5.08
C HIS A 146 11.89 2.26 -5.89
N ILE A 147 10.69 2.31 -6.49
CA ILE A 147 10.21 1.24 -7.39
C ILE A 147 11.13 1.07 -8.60
N ALA A 148 11.55 2.18 -9.22
CA ALA A 148 12.37 2.17 -10.43
C ALA A 148 13.81 1.72 -10.19
N THR A 149 14.38 1.99 -9.01
CA THR A 149 15.76 1.64 -8.65
C THR A 149 15.92 0.25 -8.04
N ASN A 150 14.82 -0.35 -7.57
CA ASN A 150 14.80 -1.74 -7.11
C ASN A 150 13.83 -2.58 -7.94
N PRO A 151 13.93 -2.60 -9.27
CA PRO A 151 12.86 -3.14 -10.08
C PRO A 151 12.79 -4.67 -9.98
N THR A 152 11.57 -5.19 -9.85
CA THR A 152 11.30 -6.57 -10.23
C THR A 152 11.24 -6.68 -11.75
N ARG A 153 11.47 -7.89 -12.30
CA ARG A 153 11.43 -8.14 -13.75
C ARG A 153 10.16 -7.59 -14.42
N SER A 154 9.01 -7.71 -13.75
CA SER A 154 7.72 -7.20 -14.24
C SER A 154 7.62 -5.66 -14.31
N VAL A 155 8.26 -4.95 -13.38
CA VAL A 155 8.27 -3.47 -13.35
C VAL A 155 9.16 -2.94 -14.46
N LEU A 156 10.32 -3.56 -14.68
CA LEU A 156 11.23 -3.24 -15.79
C LEU A 156 10.52 -3.34 -17.14
N GLU A 157 9.80 -4.42 -17.40
CA GLU A 157 9.06 -4.60 -18.67
C GLU A 157 7.99 -3.53 -18.87
N MET A 158 7.30 -3.10 -17.81
CA MET A 158 6.32 -2.01 -17.88
C MET A 158 6.99 -0.66 -18.17
N LEU A 159 8.08 -0.31 -17.48
CA LEU A 159 8.80 0.94 -17.68
C LEU A 159 9.45 1.02 -19.07
N LEU A 160 9.98 -0.10 -19.58
CA LEU A 160 10.54 -0.19 -20.93
C LEU A 160 9.46 -0.04 -22.01
N LYS A 161 8.27 -0.60 -21.81
CA LYS A 161 7.13 -0.41 -22.73
C LYS A 161 6.59 1.01 -22.76
N VAL A 162 6.64 1.73 -21.65
CA VAL A 162 6.23 3.15 -21.63
C VAL A 162 7.14 3.99 -22.53
N LYS A 163 8.44 3.68 -22.61
CA LYS A 163 9.36 4.38 -23.52
C LYS A 163 9.10 4.12 -25.01
N SER A 164 8.58 2.97 -25.39
CA SER A 164 8.26 2.66 -26.81
C SER A 164 6.91 3.20 -27.28
N THR A 165 6.13 3.85 -26.40
CA THR A 165 4.86 4.50 -26.78
C THR A 165 5.01 6.03 -26.87
N VAL A 166 6.21 6.57 -26.64
CA VAL A 166 6.54 8.01 -26.68
C VAL A 166 7.65 8.29 -27.71
N LEU A 167 7.85 7.36 -28.66
CA LEU A 167 8.73 7.50 -29.82
C LEU A 167 7.94 7.19 -31.09
#